data_AF-A0A349M4W5-F1
#
_entry.id   AF-A0A349M4W5-F1
#
_cell.length_a   1.000
_cell.length_b   1.000
_cell.length_c   1.000
_cell.angle_alpha   90.00
_cell.angle_beta   90.00
_cell.angle_gamma   90.00
#
_symmetry.space_group_name_H-M   'P 1'
#
loop_
_entity.id
_entity.type
_entity.pdbx_description
1 polymer ?
#
loop_
_entity_poly.entity_id
_entity_poly.type
_entity_poly.pdbx_seq_one_letter_code
_entity_poly.pdbx_strand_id
1 'polypeptide(L)'
;MQAPSFSCGVSDLYARLEARNKQAKTQKKEHCMTILTPWDDVISTATAYLSSADPVMAAAISKVGACTLTPNPDVFETLVDAIISQQISVKAADAIMARLRAATPGGLITPEALMQLEHDSLRAAGLSTPKARYVRDLTERVTSGILDLAKVEQLEDEEVINHL
;
A
#
# COMPACT_ATOMS: atom_id res chain seq x y z
N MET A 1 -28.75 12.58 47.24
CA MET A 1 -28.56 11.95 45.92
C MET A 1 -27.58 12.80 45.14
N GLN A 2 -26.34 12.32 44.98
CA GLN A 2 -25.25 13.04 44.31
C GLN A 2 -24.79 12.16 43.16
N ALA A 3 -24.90 12.66 41.93
CA ALA A 3 -24.45 11.94 40.74
C ALA A 3 -22.91 11.88 40.73
N PRO A 4 -22.29 10.74 40.35
CA PRO A 4 -20.85 10.71 40.15
C PRO A 4 -20.52 11.37 38.81
N SER A 5 -19.79 12.47 38.88
CA SER A 5 -19.18 13.15 37.73
C SER A 5 -18.06 12.28 37.15
N PHE A 6 -18.31 11.62 36.02
CA PHE A 6 -17.27 10.98 35.23
C PHE A 6 -16.56 12.03 34.36
N SER A 7 -15.59 12.74 34.93
CA SER A 7 -14.56 13.44 34.15
C SER A 7 -13.33 12.54 34.03
N CYS A 8 -13.44 11.45 33.27
CA CYS A 8 -12.27 10.68 32.87
C CYS A 8 -11.72 11.32 31.59
N GLY A 9 -10.58 11.98 31.74
CA GLY A 9 -10.08 13.01 30.82
C GLY A 9 -9.76 12.50 29.41
N VAL A 10 -10.25 13.23 28.41
CA VAL A 10 -9.83 13.12 27.01
C VAL A 10 -8.30 13.28 26.87
N SER A 11 -7.68 14.00 27.82
CA SER A 11 -6.22 14.13 27.97
C SER A 11 -5.50 12.80 28.23
N ASP A 12 -6.09 11.88 29.01
CA ASP A 12 -5.51 10.55 29.27
C ASP A 12 -5.59 9.65 28.04
N LEU A 13 -6.64 9.81 27.24
CA LEU A 13 -6.80 9.09 25.97
C LEU A 13 -5.78 9.58 24.92
N TYR A 14 -5.56 10.89 24.84
CA TYR A 14 -4.59 11.49 23.92
C TYR A 14 -3.14 11.11 24.29
N ALA A 15 -2.78 11.12 25.58
CA ALA A 15 -1.47 10.69 26.05
C ALA A 15 -1.19 9.19 25.77
N ARG A 16 -2.22 8.33 25.86
CA ARG A 16 -2.13 6.90 25.51
C ARG A 16 -1.98 6.68 24.00
N LEU A 17 -2.64 7.50 23.17
CA LEU A 17 -2.50 7.48 21.71
C LEU A 17 -1.11 7.94 21.27
N GLU A 18 -0.56 8.98 21.89
CA GLU A 18 0.80 9.45 21.63
C GLU A 18 1.86 8.43 22.05
N ALA A 19 1.67 7.77 23.19
CA ALA A 19 2.55 6.68 23.63
C ALA A 19 2.52 5.48 22.68
N ARG A 20 1.33 5.06 22.20
CA ARG A 20 1.18 4.04 21.15
C ARG A 20 1.85 4.45 19.85
N ASN A 21 1.70 5.70 19.42
CA ASN A 21 2.34 6.21 18.20
C ASN A 21 3.86 6.29 18.34
N LYS A 22 4.37 6.60 19.55
CA LYS A 22 5.80 6.61 19.83
C LYS A 22 6.38 5.20 19.84
N GLN A 23 5.67 4.23 20.44
CA GLN A 23 6.04 2.81 20.42
C GLN A 23 6.00 2.21 19.01
N ALA A 24 4.95 2.52 18.23
CA ALA A 24 4.85 2.11 16.83
C ALA A 24 5.97 2.74 15.96
N LYS A 25 6.38 3.98 16.24
CA LYS A 25 7.52 4.64 15.57
C LYS A 25 8.87 4.02 15.96
N THR A 26 9.06 3.60 17.22
CA THR A 26 10.27 2.92 17.65
C THR A 26 10.35 1.50 17.07
N GLN A 27 9.23 0.75 17.05
CA GLN A 27 9.14 -0.56 16.40
C GLN A 27 9.35 -0.49 14.88
N LYS A 28 8.79 0.53 14.20
CA LYS A 28 9.04 0.78 12.77
C LYS A 28 10.51 1.08 12.46
N LYS A 29 11.28 1.57 13.45
CA LYS A 29 12.69 1.91 13.30
C LYS A 29 13.63 0.72 13.56
N GLU A 30 13.21 -0.22 14.43
CA GLU A 30 13.98 -1.42 14.75
C GLU A 30 13.69 -2.60 13.81
N HIS A 31 12.50 -2.64 13.20
CA HIS A 31 12.11 -3.71 12.27
C HIS A 31 12.54 -3.47 10.82
N CYS A 32 13.12 -2.30 10.52
CA CYS A 32 13.73 -2.00 9.22
C CYS A 32 15.19 -2.51 9.18
N MET A 33 15.36 -3.82 9.33
CA MET A 33 16.67 -4.45 9.16
C MET A 33 16.50 -5.77 8.43
N THR A 34 16.23 -5.68 7.12
CA THR A 34 16.48 -6.64 6.02
C THR A 34 15.79 -5.98 4.81
N ILE A 35 16.43 -5.10 4.03
CA ILE A 35 17.30 -5.37 2.88
C ILE A 35 18.26 -4.17 2.75
N LEU A 36 19.58 -4.38 2.83
CA LEU A 36 20.59 -3.31 2.75
C LEU A 36 21.08 -3.00 1.33
N THR A 37 20.50 -3.60 0.28
CA THR A 37 20.86 -3.27 -1.11
C THR A 37 20.04 -2.07 -1.60
N PRO A 38 20.68 -0.94 -1.95
CA PRO A 38 20.05 0.13 -2.70
C PRO A 38 19.33 -0.42 -3.94
N TRP A 39 18.16 0.13 -4.26
CA TRP A 39 17.39 -0.31 -5.43
C TRP A 39 18.19 -0.18 -6.73
N ASP A 40 19.03 0.86 -6.84
CA ASP A 40 19.92 1.03 -8.00
C ASP A 40 20.92 -0.12 -8.17
N ASP A 41 21.42 -0.68 -7.06
CA ASP A 41 22.33 -1.83 -7.10
C ASP A 41 21.60 -3.11 -7.54
N VAL A 42 20.34 -3.27 -7.13
CA VAL A 42 19.46 -4.35 -7.58
C VAL A 42 19.26 -4.26 -9.10
N ILE A 43 18.89 -3.08 -9.60
CA ILE A 43 18.67 -2.84 -11.03
C ILE A 43 19.95 -3.06 -11.84
N SER A 44 21.08 -2.54 -11.38
CA SER A 44 22.38 -2.71 -12.04
C SER A 44 22.78 -4.18 -12.14
N THR A 45 22.67 -4.91 -11.02
CA THR A 45 23.00 -6.34 -10.95
C THR A 45 22.08 -7.17 -11.85
N ALA A 46 20.77 -6.93 -11.80
CA ALA A 46 19.80 -7.63 -12.65
C ALA A 46 20.03 -7.36 -14.14
N THR A 47 20.31 -6.11 -14.50
CA THR A 47 20.57 -5.71 -15.90
C THR A 47 21.83 -6.37 -16.44
N ALA A 48 22.91 -6.41 -15.66
CA ALA A 48 24.16 -7.08 -16.03
C ALA A 48 23.96 -8.59 -16.19
N TYR A 49 23.28 -9.23 -15.22
CA TYR A 49 22.98 -10.65 -15.26
C TYR A 49 22.18 -11.03 -16.51
N LEU A 50 21.03 -10.37 -16.74
CA LEU A 50 20.17 -10.65 -17.89
C LEU A 50 20.88 -10.41 -19.23
N SER A 51 21.68 -9.35 -19.34
CA SER A 51 22.47 -9.07 -20.55
C SER A 51 23.53 -10.14 -20.83
N SER A 52 24.11 -10.73 -19.78
CA SER A 52 25.10 -11.81 -19.95
C SER A 52 24.48 -13.17 -20.23
N ALA A 53 23.26 -13.41 -19.74
CA ALA A 53 22.57 -14.69 -19.83
C ALA A 53 21.80 -14.88 -21.15
N ASP A 54 21.29 -13.81 -21.75
CA ASP A 54 20.46 -13.88 -22.95
C ASP A 54 20.75 -12.73 -23.95
N PRO A 55 21.26 -13.03 -25.17
CA PRO A 55 21.51 -12.03 -26.21
C PRO A 55 20.27 -11.24 -26.65
N VAL A 56 19.08 -11.83 -26.61
CA VAL A 56 17.82 -11.15 -26.93
C VAL A 56 17.50 -10.11 -25.86
N MET A 57 17.68 -10.48 -24.58
CA MET A 57 17.54 -9.53 -23.47
C MET A 57 18.59 -8.43 -23.52
N ALA A 58 19.85 -8.75 -23.85
CA ALA A 58 20.91 -7.77 -24.02
C ALA A 58 20.56 -6.72 -25.08
N ALA A 59 20.06 -7.17 -26.24
CA ALA A 59 19.64 -6.28 -27.31
C ALA A 59 18.44 -5.40 -26.90
N ALA A 60 17.47 -5.97 -26.16
CA ALA A 60 16.31 -5.23 -25.64
C ALA A 60 16.73 -4.16 -24.63
N ILE A 61 17.57 -4.51 -23.65
CA ILE A 61 18.12 -3.59 -22.64
C ILE A 61 18.89 -2.47 -23.32
N SER A 62 19.77 -2.79 -24.27
CA SER A 62 20.54 -1.78 -25.00
C SER A 62 19.65 -0.80 -25.79
N LYS A 63 18.52 -1.28 -26.33
CA LYS A 63 17.59 -0.46 -27.10
C LYS A 63 16.70 0.42 -26.23
N VAL A 64 16.21 -0.10 -25.09
CA VAL A 64 15.32 0.62 -24.16
C VAL A 64 16.11 1.60 -23.30
N GLY A 65 17.32 1.23 -22.88
CA GLY A 65 18.15 2.01 -21.97
C GLY A 65 17.96 1.64 -20.51
N ALA A 66 18.22 2.59 -19.62
CA ALA A 66 18.17 2.37 -18.17
C ALA A 66 16.76 1.96 -17.70
N CYS A 67 16.69 0.98 -16.80
CA CYS A 67 15.43 0.60 -16.15
C CYS A 67 14.99 1.71 -15.20
N THR A 68 13.77 2.20 -15.38
CA THR A 68 13.17 3.27 -14.55
C THR A 68 12.13 2.74 -13.57
N LEU A 69 12.10 1.42 -13.32
CA LEU A 69 11.18 0.81 -12.37
C LEU A 69 11.50 1.32 -10.96
N THR A 70 10.49 1.81 -10.25
CA THR A 70 10.61 2.24 -8.86
C THR A 70 9.55 1.54 -8.01
N PRO A 71 9.92 0.81 -6.95
CA PRO A 71 8.96 0.16 -6.08
C PRO A 71 8.17 1.19 -5.28
N ASN A 72 6.88 0.93 -5.07
CA ASN A 72 6.09 1.67 -4.10
C ASN A 72 6.20 0.94 -2.74
N PRO A 73 6.72 1.57 -1.68
CA PRO A 73 6.86 0.93 -0.38
C PRO A 73 5.51 0.75 0.36
N ASP A 74 4.44 1.40 -0.09
CA ASP A 74 3.11 1.22 0.51
C ASP A 74 2.39 0.03 -0.13
N VAL A 75 2.40 -1.11 0.57
CA VAL A 75 1.76 -2.35 0.12
C VAL A 75 0.25 -2.18 -0.06
N PHE A 76 -0.42 -1.44 0.84
CA PHE A 76 -1.86 -1.27 0.77
C PHE A 76 -2.25 -0.44 -0.47
N GLU A 77 -1.59 0.69 -0.67
CA GLU A 77 -1.81 1.54 -1.85
C GLU A 77 -1.50 0.77 -3.13
N THR A 78 -0.42 -0.03 -3.14
CA THR A 78 -0.04 -0.88 -4.28
C THR A 78 -1.12 -1.92 -4.61
N LEU A 79 -1.73 -2.55 -3.61
CA LEU A 79 -2.83 -3.49 -3.82
C LEU A 79 -4.10 -2.79 -4.35
N VAL A 80 -4.41 -1.59 -3.86
CA VAL A 80 -5.52 -0.78 -4.39
C VAL A 80 -5.26 -0.40 -5.85
N ASP A 81 -4.04 0.03 -6.18
CA ASP A 81 -3.64 0.35 -7.56
C ASP A 81 -3.73 -0.89 -8.48
N ALA A 82 -3.27 -2.04 -7.99
CA ALA A 82 -3.37 -3.31 -8.72
C ALA A 82 -4.83 -3.66 -9.04
N ILE A 83 -5.76 -3.51 -8.09
CA ILE A 83 -7.21 -3.71 -8.32
C ILE A 83 -7.73 -2.71 -9.35
N ILE A 84 -7.38 -1.43 -9.25
CA ILE A 84 -7.83 -0.38 -10.16
C ILE A 84 -7.34 -0.64 -11.59
N SER A 85 -6.08 -1.06 -11.74
CA SER A 85 -5.40 -1.24 -13.03
C SER A 85 -5.87 -2.46 -13.82
N GLN A 86 -6.62 -3.39 -13.21
CA GLN A 86 -7.13 -4.58 -13.90
C GLN A 86 -7.92 -4.25 -15.18
N GLN A 87 -7.54 -4.85 -16.30
CA GLN A 87 -8.26 -4.80 -17.59
C GLN A 87 -8.48 -3.38 -18.16
N ILE A 88 -7.64 -2.40 -17.81
CA ILE A 88 -7.69 -1.04 -18.37
C ILE A 88 -6.27 -0.55 -18.70
N SER A 89 -6.18 0.57 -19.43
CA SER A 89 -4.88 1.21 -19.70
C SER A 89 -4.34 1.92 -18.46
N VAL A 90 -3.01 2.09 -18.39
CA VAL A 90 -2.33 2.85 -17.33
C VAL A 90 -2.93 4.24 -17.18
N LYS A 91 -3.14 4.97 -18.29
CA LYS A 91 -3.76 6.31 -18.27
C LYS A 91 -5.16 6.32 -17.66
N ALA A 92 -5.95 5.28 -17.88
CA ALA A 92 -7.27 5.17 -17.30
C ALA A 92 -7.19 4.86 -15.79
N ALA A 93 -6.28 3.99 -15.39
CA ALA A 93 -5.99 3.68 -13.98
C ALA A 93 -5.53 4.94 -13.22
N ASP A 94 -4.56 5.67 -13.77
CA ASP A 94 -4.06 6.94 -13.20
C ASP A 94 -5.18 7.96 -12.97
N ALA A 95 -6.08 8.09 -13.95
CA ALA A 95 -7.22 9.00 -13.85
C ALA A 95 -8.22 8.59 -12.76
N ILE A 96 -8.43 7.28 -12.55
CA ILE A 96 -9.26 6.76 -11.46
C ILE A 96 -8.56 6.97 -10.12
N MET A 97 -7.28 6.64 -10.01
CA MET A 97 -6.49 6.83 -8.79
C MET A 97 -6.46 8.30 -8.37
N ALA A 98 -6.27 9.23 -9.32
CA ALA A 98 -6.30 10.67 -9.04
C ALA A 98 -7.66 11.14 -8.49
N ARG A 99 -8.78 10.66 -9.06
CA ARG A 99 -10.12 10.96 -8.53
C ARG A 99 -10.36 10.32 -7.17
N LEU A 100 -9.85 9.11 -6.94
CA LEU A 100 -9.95 8.44 -5.65
C LEU A 100 -9.20 9.22 -4.57
N ARG A 101 -7.96 9.65 -4.84
CA ARG A 101 -7.21 10.54 -3.94
C ARG A 101 -7.96 11.83 -3.65
N ALA A 102 -8.56 12.45 -4.67
CA ALA A 102 -9.36 13.66 -4.48
C ALA A 102 -10.60 13.45 -3.59
N ALA A 103 -11.15 12.24 -3.54
CA ALA A 103 -12.27 11.89 -2.66
C ALA A 103 -11.81 11.58 -1.23
N THR A 104 -10.60 11.11 -1.02
CA THR A 104 -10.07 10.73 0.31
C THR A 104 -9.53 11.92 1.11
N PRO A 105 -9.69 11.92 2.45
CA PRO A 105 -9.08 12.92 3.31
C PRO A 105 -7.56 13.00 3.11
N GLY A 106 -7.05 14.21 2.80
CA GLY A 106 -5.62 14.46 2.62
C GLY A 106 -4.99 13.82 1.38
N GLY A 107 -5.77 13.26 0.45
CA GLY A 107 -5.23 12.60 -0.75
C GLY A 107 -4.58 11.24 -0.50
N LEU A 108 -4.83 10.66 0.68
CA LEU A 108 -4.18 9.44 1.15
C LEU A 108 -4.99 8.20 0.78
N ILE A 109 -4.30 7.17 0.27
CA ILE A 109 -4.87 5.85 0.02
C ILE A 109 -4.45 4.94 1.18
N THR A 110 -5.11 5.09 2.32
CA THR A 110 -4.93 4.20 3.49
C THR A 110 -6.24 3.50 3.82
N PRO A 111 -6.21 2.39 4.60
CA PRO A 111 -7.43 1.73 5.02
C PRO A 111 -8.39 2.69 5.72
N GLU A 112 -7.88 3.54 6.61
CA GLU A 112 -8.68 4.49 7.39
C GLU A 112 -9.31 5.58 6.50
N ALA A 113 -8.59 6.05 5.49
CA ALA A 113 -9.10 7.05 4.56
C ALA A 113 -10.19 6.47 3.64
N LEU A 114 -10.01 5.24 3.14
CA LEU A 114 -10.99 4.57 2.30
C LEU A 114 -12.23 4.08 3.07
N MET A 115 -12.09 3.77 4.37
CA MET A 115 -13.24 3.45 5.23
C MET A 115 -14.24 4.61 5.37
N GLN A 116 -13.81 5.87 5.16
CA GLN A 116 -14.69 7.03 5.23
C GLN A 116 -15.53 7.25 3.97
N LEU A 117 -15.16 6.62 2.85
CA LEU A 117 -15.93 6.72 1.62
C LEU A 117 -17.09 5.72 1.67
N GLU A 118 -18.24 6.05 1.08
CA GLU A 118 -19.28 5.07 0.80
C GLU A 118 -19.01 4.34 -0.52
N HIS A 119 -19.69 3.21 -0.74
CA HIS A 119 -19.55 2.45 -1.98
C HIS A 119 -19.87 3.30 -3.23
N ASP A 120 -20.87 4.17 -3.17
CA ASP A 120 -21.22 5.05 -4.28
C ASP A 120 -20.17 6.13 -4.53
N SER A 121 -19.44 6.58 -3.51
CA SER A 121 -18.28 7.47 -3.67
C SER A 121 -17.13 6.80 -4.42
N LEU A 122 -16.86 5.52 -4.14
CA LEU A 122 -15.87 4.73 -4.89
C LEU A 122 -16.27 4.62 -6.36
N ARG A 123 -17.55 4.37 -6.64
CA ARG A 123 -18.06 4.33 -8.02
C ARG A 123 -17.98 5.69 -8.70
N ALA A 124 -18.27 6.78 -8.00
CA ALA A 124 -18.15 8.13 -8.52
C ALA A 124 -16.68 8.50 -8.87
N ALA A 125 -15.69 7.91 -8.19
CA ALA A 125 -14.27 8.03 -8.55
C ALA A 125 -13.91 7.29 -9.86
N GLY A 126 -14.82 6.45 -10.38
CA GLY A 126 -14.67 5.73 -11.65
C GLY A 126 -14.36 4.24 -11.49
N LEU A 127 -14.45 3.68 -10.27
CA LEU A 127 -14.35 2.24 -10.07
C LEU A 127 -15.61 1.56 -10.60
N SER A 128 -15.44 0.43 -11.27
CA SER A 128 -16.56 -0.47 -11.58
C SER A 128 -17.13 -1.06 -10.29
N THR A 129 -18.37 -1.56 -10.33
CA THR A 129 -18.99 -2.21 -9.15
C THR A 129 -18.13 -3.34 -8.57
N PRO A 130 -17.55 -4.27 -9.36
CA PRO A 130 -16.64 -5.28 -8.82
C PRO A 130 -15.41 -4.67 -8.13
N LYS A 131 -14.76 -3.68 -8.74
CA LYS A 131 -13.56 -3.05 -8.18
C LYS A 131 -13.85 -2.27 -6.90
N ALA A 132 -14.98 -1.56 -6.85
CA ALA A 132 -15.43 -0.87 -5.63
C ALA A 132 -15.66 -1.88 -4.48
N ARG A 133 -16.25 -3.04 -4.78
CA ARG A 133 -16.39 -4.13 -3.82
C ARG A 133 -15.04 -4.71 -3.37
N TYR A 134 -14.11 -4.94 -4.28
CA TYR A 134 -12.78 -5.48 -3.93
C TYR A 134 -11.95 -4.50 -3.10
N VAL A 135 -11.97 -3.21 -3.43
CA VAL A 135 -11.31 -2.17 -2.62
C VAL A 135 -11.94 -2.11 -1.23
N ARG A 136 -13.28 -2.23 -1.12
CA ARG A 136 -13.96 -2.30 0.19
C ARG A 136 -13.53 -3.52 0.99
N ASP A 137 -13.59 -4.72 0.41
CA ASP A 137 -13.21 -5.97 1.08
C ASP A 137 -11.75 -5.94 1.55
N LEU A 138 -10.83 -5.49 0.69
CA LEU A 138 -9.43 -5.29 1.05
C LEU A 138 -9.29 -4.34 2.24
N THR A 139 -9.98 -3.19 2.18
CA THR A 139 -9.96 -2.18 3.25
C THR A 139 -10.47 -2.77 4.57
N GLU A 140 -11.59 -3.49 4.55
CA GLU A 140 -12.20 -4.12 5.73
C GLU A 140 -11.30 -5.21 6.32
N ARG A 141 -10.69 -6.06 5.50
CA ARG A 141 -9.77 -7.12 5.95
C ARG A 141 -8.52 -6.56 6.61
N VAL A 142 -7.98 -5.46 6.09
CA VAL A 142 -6.82 -4.78 6.67
C VAL A 142 -7.20 -4.06 7.96
N THR A 143 -8.30 -3.30 7.98
CA THR A 143 -8.77 -2.59 9.18
C THR A 143 -9.19 -3.53 10.31
N SER A 144 -9.75 -4.70 10.00
CA SER A 144 -10.11 -5.73 10.98
C SER A 144 -8.92 -6.55 11.48
N GLY A 145 -7.75 -6.44 10.84
CA GLY A 145 -6.57 -7.23 11.15
C GLY A 145 -6.61 -8.68 10.67
N ILE A 146 -7.62 -9.06 9.87
CA ILE A 146 -7.68 -10.36 9.19
C ILE A 146 -6.53 -10.46 8.20
N LEU A 147 -6.25 -9.37 7.47
CA LEU A 147 -5.12 -9.27 6.56
C LEU A 147 -4.04 -8.36 7.16
N ASP A 148 -2.94 -8.98 7.57
CA ASP A 148 -1.76 -8.27 8.09
C ASP A 148 -0.75 -8.03 6.97
N LEU A 149 -0.72 -6.81 6.44
CA LEU A 149 0.19 -6.43 5.36
C LEU A 149 1.64 -6.25 5.83
N ALA A 150 1.88 -6.05 7.13
CA ALA A 150 3.24 -5.91 7.65
C ALA A 150 4.04 -7.22 7.60
N LYS A 151 3.35 -8.35 7.45
CA LYS A 151 3.97 -9.67 7.27
C LYS A 151 4.44 -9.92 5.85
N VAL A 152 3.85 -9.25 4.85
CA VAL A 152 4.10 -9.54 3.43
C VAL A 152 5.59 -9.42 3.08
N GLU A 153 6.31 -8.47 3.68
CA GLU A 153 7.76 -8.30 3.46
C GLU A 153 8.63 -9.47 3.94
N GLN A 154 8.09 -10.35 4.79
CA GLN A 154 8.79 -11.49 5.40
C GLN A 154 8.38 -12.83 4.82
N LEU A 155 7.40 -12.84 3.92
CA LEU A 155 6.85 -14.05 3.32
C LEU A 155 7.56 -14.34 2.00
N GLU A 156 7.75 -15.63 1.71
CA GLU A 156 8.14 -16.08 0.38
C GLU A 156 6.97 -15.95 -0.62
N ASP A 157 7.25 -15.89 -1.92
CA ASP A 157 6.24 -15.62 -2.97
C ASP A 157 4.98 -16.49 -2.85
N GLU A 158 5.14 -17.79 -2.60
CA GLU A 158 4.01 -18.72 -2.46
C GLU A 158 3.18 -18.43 -1.21
N GLU A 159 3.82 -18.01 -0.12
CA GLU A 159 3.14 -17.64 1.11
C GLU A 159 2.39 -16.31 0.93
N VAL A 160 2.95 -15.36 0.18
CA VAL A 160 2.28 -14.12 -0.20
C VAL A 160 1.00 -14.41 -0.99
N ILE A 161 1.07 -15.31 -1.98
CA ILE A 161 -0.10 -15.71 -2.78
C ILE A 161 -1.19 -16.33 -1.92
N ASN A 162 -0.83 -17.16 -0.93
CA ASN A 162 -1.81 -17.79 -0.05
C ASN A 162 -2.39 -16.84 1.01
N HIS A 163 -1.68 -15.74 1.31
CA HIS A 163 -2.08 -14.75 2.32
C HIS A 163 -3.01 -13.66 1.78
N LEU A 164 -2.87 -13.27 0.51
CA LEU A 164 -3.65 -12.22 -0.16
C LEU A 164 -4.96 -12.73 -0.79
#